data_AF-A0A436CTJ0-F1
#
_entry.id   AF-A0A436CTJ0-F1
#
_cell.length_a   1.000
_cell.length_b   1.000
_cell.length_c   1.000
_cell.angle_alpha   90.00
_cell.angle_beta   90.00
_cell.angle_gamma   90.00
#
_symmetry.space_group_name_H-M   'P 1'
#
loop_
_entity.id
_entity.type
_entity.pdbx_description
1 polymer ?
#
loop_
_entity_poly.entity_id
_entity_poly.type
_entity_poly.pdbx_seq_one_letter_code
_entity_poly.pdbx_strand_id
1 'polypeptide(L)'
;EIFRSGIQSIDRGQWEASRSMGFGFSLTMRRIILPQALPVIIPPTGNQFISMLKDSSLVSVIGVWELMFLARTLGQKTFQHMEMLISASLIYWMLSICLELIQSRIERHYARSKVR
;
A
#
# COMPACT_ATOMS: atom_id res chain seq x y z
N GLU A 1 13.24 7.15 4.59
CA GLU A 1 12.93 8.41 3.89
C GLU A 1 11.67 9.08 4.43
N ILE A 2 10.53 8.38 4.45
CA ILE A 2 9.25 8.86 4.99
C ILE A 2 9.37 9.40 6.43
N PHE A 3 10.03 8.67 7.33
CA PHE A 3 10.28 9.12 8.71
C PHE A 3 11.13 10.39 8.79
N ARG A 4 12.17 10.52 7.94
CA ARG A 4 13.03 11.70 7.89
C ARG A 4 12.26 12.91 7.35
N SER A 5 11.50 12.71 6.28
CA SER A 5 10.65 13.74 5.67
C SER A 5 9.57 14.20 6.65
N GLY A 6 8.94 13.29 7.38
CA GLY A 6 7.97 13.64 8.42
C GLY A 6 8.56 14.42 9.59
N ILE A 7 9.78 14.11 10.03
CA ILE A 7 10.48 14.91 11.05
C ILE A 7 10.89 16.29 10.50
N GLN A 8 11.32 16.37 9.24
CA GLN A 8 11.68 17.63 8.57
C GLN A 8 10.48 18.50 8.21
N SER A 9 9.28 17.92 8.13
CA SER A 9 8.03 18.65 7.88
C SER A 9 7.59 19.52 9.06
N ILE A 10 8.17 19.31 10.25
CA ILE A 10 7.85 20.09 11.44
C ILE A 10 8.53 21.45 11.39
N ASP A 11 7.74 22.48 11.70
CA ASP A 11 8.16 23.86 11.72
C ASP A 11 9.41 24.07 12.61
N ARG A 12 10.37 24.84 12.09
CA ARG A 12 11.63 25.13 12.81
C ARG A 12 11.39 25.89 14.12
N GLY A 13 10.31 26.65 14.23
CA GLY A 13 9.91 27.34 15.45
C GLY A 13 9.65 26.39 16.62
N GLN A 14 9.18 25.15 16.38
CA GLN A 14 9.03 24.15 17.46
C GLN A 14 10.39 23.68 17.99
N TRP A 15 11.39 23.61 17.12
CA TRP A 15 12.77 23.25 17.49
C TRP A 15 13.51 24.39 18.20
N GLU A 16 13.19 25.63 17.86
CA GLU A 16 13.76 26.82 18.49
C GLU A 16 13.08 27.10 19.84
N ALA A 17 11.75 27.00 19.93
CA ALA A 17 11.00 27.17 21.18
C ALA A 17 11.37 26.11 22.24
N SER A 18 11.52 24.85 21.82
CA SER A 18 11.96 23.78 22.72
C SER A 18 13.38 24.00 23.25
N ARG A 19 14.29 24.51 22.42
CA ARG A 19 15.64 24.92 22.86
C ARG A 19 15.61 26.13 23.79
N SER A 20 14.80 27.14 23.50
CA SER A 20 14.64 28.32 24.37
C SER A 20 14.01 27.98 25.72
N MET A 21 13.17 26.94 25.79
CA MET A 21 12.64 26.40 27.05
C MET A 21 13.63 25.47 27.78
N GLY A 22 14.85 25.28 27.27
CA GLY A 22 15.87 24.45 27.90
C GLY A 22 15.62 22.94 27.80
N PHE A 23 14.72 22.49 26.91
CA PHE A 23 14.48 21.06 26.73
C PHE A 23 15.67 20.39 26.02
N GLY A 24 16.13 19.28 26.60
CA GLY A 24 17.12 18.41 25.95
C GLY A 24 16.54 17.70 24.72
N PHE A 25 17.42 17.31 23.80
CA PHE A 25 17.06 16.69 22.52
C PHE A 25 16.07 15.51 22.65
N SER A 26 16.31 14.61 23.60
CA SER A 26 15.44 13.44 23.82
C SER A 26 14.02 13.81 24.28
N LEU A 27 13.90 14.87 25.09
CA LEU A 27 12.60 15.35 25.58
C LEU A 27 11.84 16.05 24.46
N THR A 28 12.53 16.91 23.71
CA THR A 28 12.02 17.62 22.53
C THR A 28 11.54 16.63 21.47
N MET A 29 12.33 15.60 21.17
CA MET A 29 11.95 14.58 20.20
C MET A 29 10.72 13.79 20.66
N ARG A 30 10.68 13.32 21.91
CA ARG A 30 9.59 12.44 22.40
C ARG A 30 8.28 13.18 22.68
N ARG A 31 8.32 14.40 23.21
CA ARG A 31 7.11 15.13 23.63
C ARG A 31 6.60 16.16 22.61
N ILE A 32 7.45 16.65 21.72
CA ILE A 32 7.09 17.75 20.82
C ILE A 32 7.07 17.26 19.38
N ILE A 33 8.20 16.74 18.89
CA ILE A 33 8.39 16.46 17.46
C ILE A 33 7.72 15.15 17.04
N LEU A 34 7.98 14.03 17.72
CA LEU A 34 7.37 12.74 17.41
C LEU A 34 5.83 12.79 17.32
N PRO A 35 5.10 13.31 18.33
CA PRO A 35 3.65 13.34 18.26
C PRO A 35 3.11 14.21 17.10
N GLN A 36 3.85 15.23 16.67
CA GLN A 36 3.49 16.05 15.50
C GLN A 36 3.86 15.38 14.17
N ALA A 37 4.96 14.62 14.12
CA ALA A 37 5.45 13.96 12.91
C ALA A 37 4.66 12.69 12.59
N LEU A 38 4.21 11.96 13.61
CA LEU A 38 3.46 10.70 13.46
C LEU A 38 2.24 10.80 12.53
N PRO A 39 1.31 11.77 12.68
CA PRO A 39 0.16 11.88 11.78
C PRO A 39 0.54 12.16 10.32
N VAL A 40 1.73 12.72 10.06
CA VAL A 40 2.26 12.95 8.71
C VAL A 40 2.94 11.70 8.15
N ILE A 41 3.61 10.90 8.99
CA ILE A 41 4.38 9.71 8.61
C ILE A 41 3.49 8.47 8.38
N ILE A 42 2.43 8.30 9.19
CA ILE A 42 1.61 7.09 9.18
C ILE A 42 0.90 6.85 7.83
N PRO A 43 0.25 7.85 7.19
CA PRO A 43 -0.43 7.64 5.91
C PRO A 43 0.46 7.14 4.77
N PRO A 44 1.62 7.76 4.45
CA PRO A 44 2.51 7.28 3.40
C PRO A 44 3.18 5.94 3.74
N THR A 45 3.47 5.68 5.02
CA THR A 45 4.03 4.38 5.44
C THR A 45 3.03 3.24 5.21
N GLY A 46 1.74 3.48 5.48
CA GLY A 46 0.68 2.51 5.18
C GLY A 46 0.52 2.27 3.68
N ASN A 47 0.64 3.30 2.85
CA ASN A 47 0.60 3.15 1.39
C ASN A 47 1.78 2.31 0.89
N GLN A 48 3.00 2.60 1.35
CA GLN A 48 4.18 1.81 1.00
C GLN A 48 4.02 0.35 1.45
N PHE A 49 3.49 0.10 2.64
CA PHE A 49 3.24 -1.25 3.14
C PHE A 49 2.24 -2.01 2.26
N ILE A 50 1.18 -1.35 1.80
CA ILE A 50 0.21 -1.92 0.86
C ILE A 50 0.85 -2.19 -0.51
N SER A 51 1.70 -1.28 -1.00
CA SER A 51 2.46 -1.51 -2.25
C SER A 51 3.38 -2.71 -2.13
N MET A 52 4.09 -2.85 -1.00
CA MET A 52 4.94 -4.02 -0.73
C MET A 52 4.11 -5.31 -0.58
N LEU A 53 2.90 -5.24 -0.02
CA LEU A 53 1.98 -6.37 -0.03
C LEU A 53 1.50 -6.73 -1.43
N LYS A 54 1.31 -5.75 -2.33
CA LYS A 54 1.00 -6.01 -3.74
C LYS A 54 2.18 -6.66 -4.46
N ASP A 55 3.40 -6.18 -4.21
CA ASP A 55 4.62 -6.80 -4.72
C ASP A 55 4.83 -8.21 -4.13
N SER A 56 4.37 -8.46 -2.90
CA SER A 56 4.34 -9.81 -2.31
C SER A 56 3.21 -10.68 -2.89
N SER A 57 2.08 -10.08 -3.25
CA SER A 57 1.01 -10.73 -4.00
C SER A 57 1.38 -11.08 -5.45
N LEU A 58 2.65 -10.95 -5.83
CA LEU A 58 3.27 -11.68 -6.95
C LEU A 58 3.05 -13.20 -6.83
N VAL A 59 2.73 -13.72 -5.64
CA VAL A 59 2.13 -15.06 -5.42
C VAL A 59 0.79 -15.24 -6.14
N SER A 60 -0.05 -14.22 -6.24
CA SER A 60 -1.26 -14.23 -7.07
C SER A 60 -0.93 -14.29 -8.56
N VAL A 61 0.18 -13.69 -9.01
CA VAL A 61 0.67 -13.81 -10.39
C VAL A 61 1.18 -15.24 -10.66
N ILE A 62 1.82 -15.87 -9.68
CA ILE A 62 2.18 -17.30 -9.72
C ILE A 62 0.91 -18.17 -9.83
N GLY A 63 -0.14 -17.87 -9.08
CA GLY A 63 -1.43 -18.56 -9.18
C GLY A 63 -2.13 -18.38 -10.54
N VAL A 64 -1.99 -17.20 -11.16
CA VAL A 64 -2.46 -16.95 -12.55
C VAL A 64 -1.60 -17.73 -13.55
N TRP A 65 -0.30 -17.85 -13.31
CA TRP A 65 0.60 -18.68 -14.12
C TRP A 65 0.20 -20.16 -14.06
N GLU A 66 -0.12 -20.68 -12.88
CA GLU A 66 -0.61 -22.05 -12.71
C GLU A 66 -1.98 -22.25 -13.38
N LEU A 67 -2.89 -21.27 -13.27
CA LEU A 67 -4.19 -21.32 -13.94
C LEU A 67 -4.04 -21.31 -15.47
N MET A 68 -3.17 -20.45 -16.01
CA MET A 68 -2.87 -20.39 -17.44
C MET A 68 -2.21 -21.69 -17.92
N PHE A 69 -1.33 -22.27 -17.11
CA PHE A 69 -0.69 -23.55 -17.40
C PHE A 69 -1.72 -24.69 -17.46
N LEU A 70 -2.64 -24.76 -16.49
CA LEU A 70 -3.76 -25.69 -16.48
C LEU A 70 -4.68 -25.49 -17.67
N ALA A 71 -5.07 -24.24 -17.97
CA ALA A 71 -5.90 -23.89 -19.12
C ALA A 71 -5.25 -24.34 -20.44
N ARG A 72 -3.95 -24.08 -20.62
CA ARG A 72 -3.23 -24.47 -21.84
C ARG A 72 -3.10 -25.99 -21.96
N THR A 73 -2.81 -26.67 -20.85
CA THR A 73 -2.67 -28.14 -20.78
C THR A 73 -3.99 -28.85 -21.06
N LEU A 74 -5.10 -28.34 -20.53
CA LEU A 74 -6.44 -28.88 -20.79
C LEU A 74 -6.95 -28.49 -22.19
N GLY A 75 -6.64 -27.29 -22.67
CA GLY A 75 -7.08 -26.78 -23.98
C GLY A 75 -6.40 -27.49 -25.15
N GLN A 76 -5.18 -27.98 -24.95
CA GLN A 76 -4.49 -28.89 -25.87
C GLN A 76 -5.22 -30.22 -26.05
N LYS A 77 -5.89 -30.73 -25.00
CA LYS A 77 -6.64 -31.99 -25.08
C LYS A 77 -7.98 -31.87 -25.80
N THR A 78 -8.61 -30.69 -25.78
CA THR A 78 -9.97 -30.49 -26.31
C THR A 78 -10.04 -29.73 -27.64
N PHE A 79 -8.90 -29.30 -28.21
CA PHE A 79 -8.81 -28.44 -29.41
C PHE A 79 -9.58 -27.09 -29.34
N GLN A 80 -10.17 -26.73 -28.20
CA GLN A 80 -10.87 -25.46 -27.94
C GLN A 80 -9.96 -24.43 -27.26
N HIS A 81 -8.85 -24.07 -27.91
CA HIS A 81 -7.88 -23.12 -27.34
C HIS A 81 -8.48 -21.73 -27.10
N MET A 82 -9.34 -21.26 -28.01
CA MET A 82 -9.92 -19.92 -27.94
C MET A 82 -10.91 -19.76 -26.78
N GLU A 83 -11.78 -20.76 -26.56
CA GLU A 83 -12.75 -20.76 -25.45
C GLU A 83 -12.05 -20.80 -24.08
N MET A 84 -10.98 -21.60 -23.97
CA MET A 84 -10.21 -21.68 -22.73
C MET A 84 -9.44 -20.39 -22.42
N LEU A 85 -8.87 -19.73 -23.44
CA LEU A 85 -8.19 -18.44 -23.28
C LEU A 85 -9.18 -17.34 -22.86
N ILE A 86 -10.38 -17.30 -23.46
CA ILE A 86 -11.43 -16.35 -23.08
C ILE A 86 -11.86 -16.60 -21.62
N SER A 87 -12.06 -17.86 -21.22
CA SER A 87 -12.40 -18.20 -19.83
C SER A 87 -11.31 -17.77 -18.84
N ALA A 88 -10.03 -18.01 -19.17
CA ALA A 88 -8.90 -17.57 -18.36
C ALA A 88 -8.82 -16.03 -18.25
N SER A 89 -9.03 -15.31 -19.35
CA SER A 89 -9.11 -13.85 -19.34
C SER A 89 -10.28 -13.33 -18.49
N LEU A 90 -11.43 -14.02 -18.51
CA LEU A 90 -12.62 -13.65 -17.75
C LEU A 90 -12.40 -13.84 -16.24
N ILE A 91 -11.76 -14.95 -15.84
CA ILE A 91 -11.35 -15.21 -14.45
C ILE A 91 -10.34 -14.14 -13.99
N TYR A 92 -9.35 -13.83 -14.84
CA TYR A 92 -8.36 -12.79 -14.53
C TYR A 92 -9.02 -11.42 -14.38
N TRP A 93 -9.95 -11.07 -15.25
CA TRP A 93 -10.68 -9.81 -15.20
C TRP A 93 -11.55 -9.70 -13.95
N MET A 94 -12.26 -10.79 -13.59
CA MET A 94 -13.01 -10.85 -12.33
C MET A 94 -12.11 -10.70 -11.10
N LEU A 95 -10.94 -11.35 -11.10
CA LEU A 95 -9.99 -11.27 -9.99
C LEU A 95 -9.40 -9.85 -9.88
N SER A 96 -9.12 -9.20 -11.01
CA SER A 96 -8.68 -7.80 -11.06
C SER A 96 -9.74 -6.84 -10.51
N ILE A 97 -11.00 -7.00 -10.91
CA ILE A 97 -12.11 -6.18 -10.40
C ILE A 97 -12.29 -6.41 -8.89
N CYS A 98 -12.18 -7.66 -8.43
CA CYS A 98 -12.33 -7.99 -7.01
C CYS A 98 -11.23 -7.31 -6.16
N LEU A 99 -9.99 -7.35 -6.64
CA LEU A 99 -8.86 -6.63 -6.00
C LEU A 99 -9.06 -5.12 -6.02
N GLU A 100 -9.53 -4.55 -7.14
CA GLU A 100 -9.80 -3.12 -7.28
C GLU A 100 -10.93 -2.65 -6.35
N LEU A 101 -11.97 -3.47 -6.15
CA LEU A 101 -13.05 -3.19 -5.20
C LEU A 101 -12.58 -3.25 -3.74
N ILE A 102 -11.76 -4.23 -3.39
CA ILE A 102 -11.15 -4.34 -2.06
C ILE A 102 -10.25 -3.13 -1.81
N GLN A 103 -9.43 -2.75 -2.80
CA GLN A 103 -8.59 -1.56 -2.76
C GLN A 103 -9.44 -0.29 -2.57
N SER A 104 -10.50 -0.10 -3.36
CA SER A 104 -11.39 1.07 -3.27
C SER A 104 -12.13 1.15 -1.92
N ARG A 105 -12.46 0.01 -1.32
CA ARG A 105 -13.04 -0.09 0.03
C ARG A 105 -12.04 0.34 1.11
N ILE A 106 -10.81 -0.17 1.01
CA ILE A 106 -9.71 0.17 1.92
C ILE A 106 -9.36 1.66 1.78
N GLU A 107 -9.19 2.15 0.56
CA GLU A 107 -8.95 3.56 0.27
C GLU A 107 -10.07 4.44 0.82
N ARG A 108 -11.34 4.09 0.64
CA ARG A 108 -12.47 4.86 1.22
C ARG A 108 -12.49 4.86 2.74
N HIS A 109 -12.06 3.77 3.38
CA HIS A 109 -11.96 3.70 4.84
C HIS A 109 -10.83 4.59 5.37
N TYR A 110 -9.67 4.61 4.71
CA TYR A 110 -8.52 5.43 5.12
C TYR A 110 -8.55 6.87 4.57
N ALA A 111 -9.26 7.14 3.47
CA ALA A 111 -9.45 8.49 2.89
C ALA A 111 -10.35 9.39 3.74
N ARG A 112 -11.12 8.84 4.68
CA ARG A 112 -11.78 9.63 5.74
C ARG A 112 -10.78 10.36 6.64
N SER A 113 -9.51 9.95 6.66
CA SER A 113 -8.45 10.67 7.37
C SER A 113 -7.75 11.74 6.51
N LYS A 114 -8.16 11.94 5.25
CA LYS A 114 -7.57 12.90 4.32
C LYS A 114 -8.35 14.23 4.22
N VAL A 115 -9.45 14.39 4.99
CA VAL A 115 -10.31 15.59 4.94
C VAL A 115 -10.60 16.17 6.35
N ARG A 116 -9.67 16.07 7.28
CA ARG A 116 -9.66 16.94 8.46
C ARG A 116 -8.24 17.38 8.79
#